data_AF-A0A109DBS5-F1
#
_entry.id   AF-A0A109DBS5-F1
#
_cell.length_a   1.000
_cell.length_b   1.000
_cell.length_c   1.000
_cell.angle_alpha   90.00
_cell.angle_beta   90.00
_cell.angle_gamma   90.00
#
_symmetry.space_group_name_H-M   'P 1'
#
loop_
_entity.id
_entity.type
_entity.pdbx_description
1 polymer ?
#
loop_
_entity_poly.entity_id
_entity_poly.type
_entity_poly.pdbx_seq_one_letter_code
_entity_poly.pdbx_strand_id
1 'polypeptide(L)'
;MEDIYPYENFDIKRRANIGDRVKFFDEERNKSYQIILVSNKKSNPNDGLISIYSYLGSSIFRLSENDNFELYIFGEKRKYKIKNISHEKTINNKR
;
A
#
# COMPACT_ATOMS: atom_id res chain seq x y z
N MET A 1 -4.23 21.49 -41.51
CA MET A 1 -3.39 21.57 -40.30
C MET A 1 -4.12 20.75 -39.27
N GLU A 2 -3.71 19.49 -39.11
CA GLU A 2 -4.25 18.61 -38.08
C GLU A 2 -3.37 18.75 -36.85
N ASP A 3 -3.96 19.23 -35.75
CA ASP A 3 -3.28 19.31 -34.46
C ASP A 3 -3.12 17.90 -33.89
N ILE A 4 -1.91 17.34 -34.00
CA ILE A 4 -1.56 16.06 -33.39
C ILE A 4 -1.25 16.33 -31.91
N TYR A 5 -2.23 16.16 -31.03
CA TYR A 5 -2.00 16.14 -29.58
C TYR A 5 -1.31 14.82 -29.20
N PRO A 6 -0.09 14.84 -28.63
CA PRO A 6 0.53 13.63 -28.14
C PRO A 6 -0.16 13.25 -26.84
N TYR A 7 -1.16 12.37 -26.92
CA TYR A 7 -1.57 11.60 -25.74
C TYR A 7 -0.41 10.66 -25.41
N GLU A 8 0.54 11.17 -24.64
CA GLU A 8 1.50 10.34 -23.92
C GLU A 8 0.71 9.26 -23.20
N ASN A 9 1.13 8.00 -23.36
CA ASN A 9 0.58 6.87 -22.63
C ASN A 9 0.77 7.12 -21.13
N PHE A 10 -0.22 7.73 -20.48
CA PHE A 10 -0.28 7.82 -19.03
C PHE A 10 -0.46 6.39 -18.51
N ASP A 11 0.66 5.76 -18.15
CA ASP A 11 0.64 4.52 -17.39
C ASP A 11 0.13 4.87 -15.99
N ILE A 12 -1.20 4.80 -15.80
CA ILE A 12 -1.85 5.07 -14.52
C ILE A 12 -1.51 3.92 -13.59
N LYS A 13 -0.36 4.05 -12.91
CA LYS A 13 0.07 3.10 -11.89
C LYS A 13 -1.00 3.01 -10.82
N ARG A 14 -1.44 1.78 -10.55
CA ARG A 14 -2.34 1.48 -9.44
C ARG A 14 -1.75 2.03 -8.14
N ARG A 15 -2.60 2.66 -7.34
CA ARG A 15 -2.24 3.22 -6.03
C ARG A 15 -3.01 2.50 -4.94
N ALA A 16 -2.34 2.24 -3.81
CA ALA A 16 -2.92 1.56 -2.66
C ALA A 16 -4.14 2.33 -2.14
N ASN A 17 -5.26 1.62 -1.97
CA ASN A 17 -6.51 2.19 -1.50
C ASN A 17 -7.16 1.34 -0.40
N ILE A 18 -8.23 1.84 0.22
CA ILE A 18 -9.03 1.07 1.17
C ILE A 18 -9.53 -0.21 0.50
N GLY A 19 -9.38 -1.35 1.19
CA GLY A 19 -9.71 -2.69 0.69
C GLY A 19 -8.57 -3.36 -0.07
N ASP A 20 -7.43 -2.69 -0.24
CA ASP A 20 -6.27 -3.31 -0.88
C ASP A 20 -5.38 -4.01 0.13
N ARG A 21 -4.90 -5.17 -0.28
CA ARG A 21 -3.79 -5.87 0.30
C ARG A 21 -2.49 -5.31 -0.27
N VAL A 22 -1.62 -4.84 0.62
CA VAL A 22 -0.33 -4.25 0.26
C VAL A 22 0.78 -5.12 0.82
N LYS A 23 1.68 -5.58 -0.05
CA LYS A 23 2.93 -6.23 0.32
C LYS A 23 4.08 -5.26 0.20
N PHE A 24 4.93 -5.21 1.21
CA PHE A 24 6.11 -4.36 1.23
C PHE A 24 7.28 -5.07 1.89
N PHE A 25 8.48 -4.57 1.63
CA PHE A 25 9.73 -5.23 2.00
C PHE A 25 10.69 -4.26 2.67
N ASP A 26 11.26 -4.70 3.78
CA ASP A 26 12.35 -4.06 4.50
C ASP A 26 13.68 -4.55 3.91
N GLU A 27 14.40 -3.68 3.21
CA GLU A 27 15.65 -4.04 2.52
C GLU A 27 16.79 -4.30 3.51
N GLU A 28 16.83 -3.59 4.64
CA GLU A 28 17.88 -3.73 5.64
C GLU A 28 17.77 -5.05 6.40
N ARG A 29 16.54 -5.49 6.69
CA ARG A 29 16.26 -6.71 7.46
C ARG A 29 15.94 -7.92 6.61
N ASN A 30 15.92 -7.75 5.28
CA ASN A 30 15.52 -8.76 4.31
C ASN A 30 14.17 -9.42 4.68
N LYS A 31 13.17 -8.61 5.04
CA LYS A 31 11.89 -9.09 5.58
C LYS A 31 10.69 -8.54 4.82
N SER A 32 9.78 -9.45 4.47
CA SER A 32 8.51 -9.11 3.82
C SER A 32 7.38 -8.96 4.83
N TYR A 33 6.49 -8.02 4.54
CA TYR A 33 5.30 -7.73 5.32
C TYR A 33 4.08 -7.62 4.40
N GLN A 34 2.89 -7.85 4.96
CA GLN A 34 1.63 -7.72 4.26
C GLN A 34 0.57 -7.14 5.20
N ILE A 35 -0.20 -6.18 4.70
CA ILE A 35 -1.33 -5.58 5.42
C ILE A 35 -2.53 -5.42 4.48
N ILE A 36 -3.70 -5.15 5.03
CA ILE A 36 -4.87 -4.67 4.30
C ILE A 36 -5.21 -3.27 4.81
N LEU A 37 -5.31 -2.32 3.88
CA LEU A 37 -5.70 -0.95 4.23
C LEU A 37 -7.21 -0.88 4.45
N VAL A 38 -7.62 -0.37 5.60
CA VAL A 38 -9.04 -0.27 5.99
C VAL A 38 -9.41 1.12 6.51
N SER A 39 -10.71 1.40 6.61
CA SER A 39 -11.21 2.54 7.38
C SER A 39 -10.94 2.36 8.88
N ASN A 40 -10.85 3.44 9.65
CA ASN A 40 -10.55 3.40 11.10
C ASN A 40 -11.42 2.40 11.89
N LYS A 41 -12.74 2.37 11.62
CA LYS A 41 -13.70 1.48 12.31
C LYS A 41 -13.43 -0.02 12.16
N LYS A 42 -12.64 -0.42 11.16
CA LYS A 42 -12.31 -1.83 10.86
C LYS A 42 -10.86 -2.18 11.20
N SER A 43 -10.12 -1.27 11.84
CA SER A 43 -8.72 -1.49 12.16
C SER A 43 -8.58 -2.61 13.19
N ASN A 44 -7.80 -3.63 12.85
CA ASN A 44 -7.35 -4.66 13.77
C ASN A 44 -5.91 -5.06 13.39
N PRO A 45 -4.89 -4.40 13.98
CA PRO A 45 -3.50 -4.64 13.60
C PRO A 45 -3.02 -6.09 13.81
N ASN A 46 -3.61 -6.81 14.77
CA ASN A 46 -3.26 -8.21 15.03
C ASN A 46 -3.64 -9.13 13.86
N ASP A 47 -4.67 -8.76 13.08
CA ASP A 47 -5.11 -9.49 11.89
C ASP A 47 -4.52 -8.90 10.59
N GLY A 48 -3.60 -7.94 10.69
CA GLY A 48 -3.04 -7.21 9.55
C GLY A 48 -3.99 -6.18 8.92
N LEU A 49 -5.11 -5.85 9.58
CA LEU A 49 -6.04 -4.82 9.15
C LEU A 49 -5.61 -3.45 9.69
N ILE A 50 -5.04 -2.62 8.82
CA ILE A 50 -4.41 -1.37 9.22
C ILE A 50 -5.23 -0.18 8.72
N SER A 51 -5.63 0.70 9.64
CA SER A 51 -6.31 1.93 9.26
C SER A 51 -5.41 2.80 8.38
N ILE A 52 -5.97 3.38 7.32
CA ILE A 52 -5.30 4.43 6.53
C ILE A 52 -4.92 5.68 7.35
N TYR A 53 -5.50 5.86 8.54
CA TYR A 53 -5.19 6.98 9.46
C TYR A 53 -4.14 6.61 10.51
N SER A 54 -3.70 5.35 10.57
CA SER A 54 -2.58 4.96 11.43
C SER A 54 -1.26 5.46 10.85
N TYR A 55 -0.21 5.49 11.67
CA TYR A 55 1.13 5.87 11.22
C TYR A 55 1.59 5.02 10.02
N LEU A 56 1.52 3.69 10.14
CA LEU A 56 1.86 2.78 9.03
C LEU A 56 0.94 2.95 7.81
N GLY A 57 -0.39 3.00 8.03
CA GLY A 57 -1.35 3.04 6.93
C GLY A 57 -1.30 4.33 6.13
N SER A 58 -1.11 5.48 6.80
CA SER A 58 -1.00 6.78 6.13
C SER A 58 0.27 6.90 5.30
N SER A 59 1.39 6.31 5.75
CA SER A 59 2.63 6.24 4.98
C SER A 59 2.53 5.39 3.71
N ILE A 60 1.56 4.48 3.62
CA ILE A 60 1.38 3.57 2.48
C ILE A 60 0.24 4.02 1.56
N PHE A 61 -0.78 4.69 2.11
CA PHE A 61 -1.96 5.10 1.35
C PHE A 61 -1.57 5.95 0.14
N ARG A 62 -2.13 5.61 -1.03
CA ARG A 62 -1.84 6.22 -2.34
C ARG A 62 -0.44 6.01 -2.91
N LEU A 63 0.43 5.24 -2.28
CA LEU A 63 1.65 4.77 -2.93
C LEU A 63 1.37 3.71 -4.00
N SER A 64 2.24 3.64 -4.99
CA SER A 64 2.22 2.67 -6.08
C SER A 64 3.26 1.57 -5.86
N GLU A 65 3.15 0.50 -6.65
CA GLU A 65 4.20 -0.53 -6.68
C GLU A 65 5.56 0.08 -7.04
N ASN A 66 6.60 -0.40 -6.38
CA ASN A 66 7.97 0.10 -6.42
C ASN A 66 8.25 1.44 -5.73
N ASP A 67 7.23 2.12 -5.19
CA ASP A 67 7.46 3.29 -4.34
C ASP A 67 8.14 2.88 -3.03
N ASN A 68 8.90 3.81 -2.46
CA ASN A 68 9.51 3.65 -1.15
C ASN A 68 8.77 4.49 -0.11
N PHE A 69 8.75 4.02 1.13
CA PHE A 69 8.31 4.78 2.27
C PHE A 69 9.23 4.52 3.46
N GLU A 70 9.18 5.41 4.44
CA GLU A 70 10.05 5.36 5.60
C GLU A 70 9.22 5.50 6.87
N LEU A 71 9.60 4.76 7.90
CA LEU A 71 8.99 4.84 9.22
C LEU A 71 10.07 5.07 10.26
N TYR A 72 9.74 5.84 11.28
CA TYR A 72 10.56 5.96 12.47
C TYR A 72 10.06 5.01 13.55
N ILE A 73 10.82 3.97 13.86
CA ILE A 73 10.43 2.89 14.76
C ILE A 73 11.54 2.70 15.80
N PHE A 74 11.22 2.88 17.08
CA PHE A 74 12.15 2.72 18.20
C PHE A 74 13.46 3.51 18.06
N GLY A 75 13.39 4.76 17.58
CA GLY A 75 14.57 5.61 17.41
C GLY A 75 15.33 5.40 16.10
N GLU A 76 14.89 4.47 15.26
CA GLU A 76 15.55 4.16 13.99
C GLU A 76 14.64 4.51 12.82
N LYS A 77 15.22 5.15 11.81
CA LYS A 77 14.57 5.33 10.52
C LYS A 77 14.72 4.04 9.72
N ARG A 78 13.60 3.48 9.24
CA ARG A 78 13.56 2.25 8.45
C ARG A 78 12.91 2.49 7.11
N LYS A 79 13.51 1.96 6.05
CA LYS A 79 13.04 2.13 4.67
C LYS A 79 12.39 0.85 4.15
N TYR A 80 11.26 1.03 3.49
CA TYR A 80 10.45 -0.05 2.95
C TYR A 80 10.13 0.24 1.48
N LYS A 81 10.00 -0.83 0.68
CA LYS A 81 9.58 -0.75 -0.72
C LYS A 81 8.26 -1.47 -0.93
N ILE A 82 7.29 -0.83 -1.58
CA ILE A 82 6.04 -1.47 -2.00
C ILE A 82 6.36 -2.48 -3.10
N LYS A 83 5.99 -3.75 -2.87
CA LYS A 83 6.25 -4.86 -3.80
C LYS A 83 5.02 -5.25 -4.59
N ASN A 84 3.84 -5.21 -3.98
CA ASN A 84 2.60 -5.53 -4.68
C ASN A 84 1.38 -4.87 -4.03
N ILE A 85 0.41 -4.48 -4.85
CA ILE A 85 -0.89 -3.98 -4.44
C ILE A 85 -1.97 -4.80 -5.15
N SER A 86 -2.82 -5.49 -4.38
CA SER A 86 -3.94 -6.26 -4.92
C SER A 86 -5.23 -5.95 -4.19
N HIS A 87 -6.38 -5.97 -4.88
CA HIS A 87 -7.66 -5.92 -4.20
C HIS A 87 -7.82 -7.16 -3.32
N GLU A 88 -8.28 -6.98 -2.09
CA GLU A 88 -8.82 -8.10 -1.35
C GLU A 88 -10.11 -8.54 -2.05
N LYS A 89 -10.03 -9.65 -2.79
CA LYS A 89 -11.25 -10.33 -3.27
C LYS A 89 -12.06 -10.64 -2.02
N THR A 90 -13.27 -10.10 -1.97
CA THR A 90 -14.27 -10.34 -0.93
C THR A 90 -14.14 -11.76 -0.43
N ILE A 91 -13.86 -11.94 0.87
CA ILE A 91 -13.97 -13.24 1.51
C ILE A 91 -15.40 -13.70 1.24
N ASN A 92 -15.55 -14.71 0.38
CA ASN A 92 -16.83 -15.38 0.19
C ASN A 92 -17.28 -15.81 1.59
N ASN A 93 -18.41 -15.26 2.05
CA ASN A 93 -19.16 -15.76 3.19
C ASN A 93 -19.52 -17.23 2.91
N LYS A 94 -18.62 -18.15 3.26
CA LYS A 94 -19.01 -19.52 3.58
C LYS A 94 -19.21 -19.56 5.09
N ARG A 95 -20.45 -19.28 5.48
CA ARG A 95 -21.04 -19.88 6.68
C ARG A 95 -21.23 -21.37 6.43
#